data_AF-A0A9W6JKB8-F1
#
_entry.id   AF-A0A9W6JKB8-F1
#
_cell.length_a   1.000
_cell.length_b   1.000
_cell.length_c   1.000
_cell.angle_alpha   90.00
_cell.angle_beta   90.00
_cell.angle_gamma   90.00
#
_symmetry.space_group_name_H-M   'P 1'
#
loop_
_entity.id
_entity.type
_entity.pdbx_description
1 polymer ?
#
loop_
_entity_poly.entity_id
_entity_poly.type
_entity_poly.pdbx_seq_one_letter_code
_entity_poly.pdbx_strand_id
1 'polypeptide(L)'
;MLEQSAADLVIRLAAVYALAGLFAGLTVLVLLSVIRLVQIPKLLRTALYAVYALTAVGLAAAWTAGALQPPAVAAGQVAAAAESAKAFDARNSAIVAADSGLTPVGQSGVVYIQVPDMDARFAAEDLWRSLKEAGFQSPGIELITGRSPSEPEVRYFNDADRPLAEQVAALAAKHGLKGSVVKTIANYKAPPGQMEFWYPR
;
A
#
# COMPACT_ATOMS: atom_id res chain seq x y z
N MET A 1 -32.27 1.24 10.71
CA MET A 1 -30.97 0.60 10.39
C MET A 1 -30.06 0.88 11.57
N LEU A 2 -29.70 -0.14 12.34
CA LEU A 2 -28.69 0.00 13.40
C LEU A 2 -27.33 0.03 12.70
N GLU A 3 -26.55 1.08 12.92
CA GLU A 3 -25.17 1.14 12.42
C GLU A 3 -24.39 -0.04 13.02
N GLN A 4 -23.84 -0.90 12.16
CA GLN A 4 -22.88 -1.90 12.61
C GLN A 4 -21.61 -1.18 13.01
N SER A 5 -21.18 -1.38 14.26
CA SER A 5 -19.89 -0.84 14.70
C SER A 5 -18.74 -1.56 13.99
N ALA A 6 -17.62 -0.87 13.80
CA ALA A 6 -16.39 -1.49 13.29
C ALA A 6 -15.96 -2.69 14.16
N ALA A 7 -16.23 -2.64 15.47
CA ALA A 7 -15.95 -3.74 16.40
C ALA A 7 -16.79 -4.98 16.08
N ASP A 8 -18.08 -4.83 15.76
CA ASP A 8 -18.95 -5.96 15.39
C ASP A 8 -18.47 -6.63 14.10
N LEU A 9 -18.02 -5.83 13.14
CA LEU A 9 -17.46 -6.35 11.89
C LEU A 9 -16.19 -7.17 12.17
N VAL A 10 -15.28 -6.65 13.00
CA VAL A 10 -14.03 -7.34 13.37
C VAL A 10 -14.32 -8.66 14.09
N ILE A 11 -15.25 -8.67 15.05
CA ILE A 11 -15.62 -9.88 15.80
C ILE A 11 -16.21 -10.94 14.87
N ARG A 12 -17.10 -10.54 13.95
CA ARG A 12 -17.69 -11.46 12.96
C ARG A 12 -16.63 -12.02 12.03
N LEU A 13 -15.72 -11.17 11.53
CA LEU A 13 -14.63 -11.60 10.66
C LEU A 13 -13.73 -12.61 11.37
N ALA A 14 -13.35 -12.32 12.62
CA ALA A 14 -12.54 -13.21 13.45
C ALA A 14 -13.22 -14.56 13.68
N ALA A 15 -14.52 -14.58 13.97
CA ALA A 15 -15.29 -15.81 14.16
C ALA A 15 -15.34 -16.65 12.86
N VAL A 16 -15.53 -16.01 11.71
CA VAL A 16 -15.53 -16.67 10.40
C VAL A 16 -14.16 -17.29 10.11
N TYR A 17 -13.07 -16.56 10.31
CA TYR A 17 -11.73 -17.08 10.09
C TYR A 17 -11.37 -18.22 11.05
N ALA A 18 -11.77 -18.13 12.32
CA ALA A 18 -11.58 -19.20 13.29
C ALA A 18 -12.32 -20.48 12.88
N LEU A 19 -13.57 -20.35 12.42
CA LEU A 19 -14.37 -21.48 11.94
C LEU A 19 -13.77 -22.12 10.67
N ALA A 20 -13.32 -21.30 9.71
CA ALA A 20 -12.67 -21.77 8.49
C ALA A 20 -11.34 -22.48 8.79
N GLY A 21 -10.54 -21.93 9.71
CA GLY A 21 -9.28 -22.54 10.16
C GLY A 21 -9.50 -23.88 10.88
N LEU A 22 -10.49 -23.95 11.77
CA LEU A 22 -10.89 -25.19 12.43
C LEU A 22 -11.30 -26.26 11.42
N PHE A 23 -12.12 -25.89 10.43
CA PHE A 23 -12.55 -26.80 9.37
C PHE A 23 -11.36 -27.33 8.57
N ALA A 24 -10.44 -26.47 8.14
CA ALA A 24 -9.23 -26.89 7.42
C ALA A 24 -8.37 -27.86 8.24
N GLY A 25 -8.18 -27.59 9.52
CA GLY A 25 -7.44 -28.48 10.43
C GLY A 25 -8.12 -29.85 10.58
N LEU A 26 -9.44 -29.88 10.74
CA LEU A 26 -10.22 -31.12 10.79
C LEU A 26 -10.16 -31.89 9.47
N THR A 27 -10.22 -31.23 8.32
CA THR A 27 -10.08 -31.86 7.00
C THR A 27 -8.76 -32.63 6.89
N VAL A 28 -7.64 -32.00 7.31
CA VAL A 28 -6.33 -32.65 7.30
C VAL A 28 -6.32 -33.87 8.23
N LEU A 29 -6.80 -33.73 9.47
CA LEU A 29 -6.86 -34.84 10.42
C LEU A 29 -7.72 -36.01 9.92
N VAL A 30 -8.86 -35.72 9.29
CA VAL A 30 -9.73 -36.73 8.68
C VAL A 30 -9.00 -37.44 7.54
N LEU A 31 -8.36 -36.70 6.62
CA LEU A 31 -7.59 -37.27 5.51
C LEU A 31 -6.47 -38.19 6.03
N LEU A 32 -5.68 -37.72 7.00
CA LEU A 32 -4.61 -38.49 7.64
C LEU A 32 -5.12 -39.78 8.31
N SER A 33 -6.30 -39.72 8.93
CA SER A 33 -6.95 -40.89 9.51
C SER A 33 -7.44 -41.87 8.44
N VAL A 34 -7.98 -41.39 7.31
CA VAL A 34 -8.50 -42.22 6.22
C VAL A 34 -7.38 -42.99 5.52
N ILE A 35 -6.24 -42.33 5.26
CA ILE A 35 -5.05 -42.97 4.67
C ILE A 35 -4.24 -43.80 5.69
N ARG A 36 -4.73 -43.92 6.94
CA ARG A 36 -4.10 -44.65 8.05
C ARG A 36 -2.69 -44.17 8.43
N LEU A 37 -2.36 -42.91 8.13
CA LEU A 37 -1.09 -42.31 8.59
C LEU A 37 -1.13 -42.05 10.10
N VAL A 38 -2.32 -41.77 10.64
CA VAL A 38 -2.56 -41.59 12.08
C VAL A 38 -3.57 -42.65 12.56
N GLN A 39 -3.17 -43.44 13.55
CA GLN A 39 -4.07 -44.42 14.18
C GLN A 39 -4.88 -43.76 15.29
N ILE A 40 -6.18 -43.61 15.06
CA ILE A 40 -7.12 -43.03 16.02
C ILE A 40 -8.05 -44.15 16.53
N PRO A 41 -8.24 -44.31 17.86
CA PRO A 41 -9.21 -45.24 18.42
C PRO A 41 -10.60 -45.07 17.80
N LYS A 42 -11.33 -46.18 17.60
CA LYS A 42 -12.61 -46.18 16.86
C LYS A 42 -13.60 -45.14 17.39
N LEU A 43 -13.72 -45.02 18.71
CA LEU A 43 -14.60 -44.02 19.36
C LEU A 43 -14.20 -42.58 19.03
N LEU A 44 -12.90 -42.26 19.16
CA LEU A 44 -12.38 -40.92 18.85
C LEU A 44 -12.49 -40.58 17.36
N ARG A 45 -12.32 -41.57 16.48
CA ARG A 45 -12.50 -41.39 15.03
C ARG A 45 -13.96 -41.08 14.67
N THR A 46 -14.91 -41.78 15.28
CA THR A 46 -16.35 -41.48 15.10
C THR A 46 -16.70 -40.09 15.60
N ALA A 47 -16.17 -39.69 16.76
CA ALA A 47 -16.35 -38.32 17.28
C ALA A 47 -15.74 -37.26 16.33
N LEU A 48 -14.52 -37.49 15.82
CA LEU A 48 -13.86 -36.62 14.85
C LEU A 48 -14.72 -36.41 13.59
N TYR A 49 -15.28 -37.49 13.04
CA TYR A 49 -16.15 -37.40 11.86
C TYR A 49 -17.46 -36.66 12.13
N ALA A 50 -18.06 -36.86 13.30
CA ALA A 50 -19.26 -36.12 13.70
C ALA A 50 -18.98 -34.62 13.82
N VAL A 51 -17.87 -34.23 14.47
CA VAL A 51 -17.45 -32.82 14.59
C VAL A 51 -17.16 -32.23 13.21
N TYR A 52 -16.46 -32.95 12.34
CA TYR A 52 -16.18 -32.52 10.98
C TYR A 52 -17.47 -32.31 10.14
N ALA A 53 -18.43 -33.22 10.24
CA ALA A 53 -19.71 -33.08 9.54
C ALA A 53 -20.49 -31.86 10.05
N LEU A 54 -20.52 -31.63 11.37
CA LEU A 54 -21.18 -30.46 11.96
C LEU A 54 -20.54 -29.14 11.53
N THR A 55 -19.20 -29.07 11.48
CA THR A 55 -18.50 -27.87 11.00
C THR A 55 -18.75 -27.63 9.51
N ALA A 56 -18.78 -28.67 8.68
CA ALA A 56 -19.14 -28.57 7.28
C ALA A 56 -20.56 -28.01 7.07
N VAL A 57 -21.54 -28.53 7.82
CA VAL A 57 -22.93 -28.05 7.78
C VAL A 57 -23.02 -26.60 8.27
N GLY A 58 -22.31 -26.24 9.34
CA GLY A 58 -22.26 -24.87 9.86
C GLY A 58 -21.70 -23.87 8.85
N LEU A 59 -20.62 -24.23 8.16
CA LEU A 59 -20.04 -23.41 7.08
C LEU A 59 -20.99 -23.28 5.89
N ALA A 60 -21.62 -24.38 5.47
CA ALA A 60 -22.61 -24.34 4.39
C ALA A 60 -23.80 -23.44 4.73
N ALA A 61 -24.31 -23.51 5.96
CA ALA A 61 -25.39 -22.65 6.44
C ALA A 61 -24.97 -21.17 6.53
N ALA A 62 -23.75 -20.89 7.00
CA ALA A 62 -23.20 -19.53 7.04
C ALA A 62 -23.01 -18.94 5.62
N TRP A 63 -22.62 -19.78 4.66
CA TRP A 63 -22.50 -19.41 3.25
C TRP A 63 -23.86 -19.05 2.65
N THR A 64 -24.87 -19.92 2.81
CA THR A 64 -26.21 -19.69 2.26
C THR A 64 -26.93 -18.51 2.91
N ALA A 65 -26.65 -18.24 4.19
CA ALA A 65 -27.15 -17.05 4.89
C ALA A 65 -26.42 -15.74 4.49
N GLY A 66 -25.40 -15.80 3.62
CA GLY A 66 -24.61 -14.64 3.23
C GLY A 66 -23.68 -14.11 4.34
N ALA A 67 -23.55 -14.82 5.46
CA ALA A 67 -22.68 -14.42 6.57
C ALA A 67 -21.18 -14.51 6.20
N LEU A 68 -20.84 -15.31 5.19
CA LEU A 68 -19.51 -15.42 4.61
C LEU A 68 -19.29 -14.54 3.39
N GLN A 69 -20.33 -13.89 2.88
CA GLN A 69 -20.17 -12.92 1.79
C GLN A 69 -19.63 -11.63 2.39
N PRO A 70 -18.58 -11.02 1.80
CA PRO A 70 -18.20 -9.68 2.20
C PRO A 70 -19.42 -8.77 2.04
N PRO A 71 -19.66 -7.82 2.96
CA PRO A 71 -20.78 -6.89 2.82
C PRO A 71 -20.73 -6.29 1.41
N ALA A 72 -21.87 -6.21 0.70
CA ALA A 72 -21.91 -5.73 -0.68
C ALA A 72 -21.22 -4.36 -0.84
N VAL A 73 -21.26 -3.55 0.22
CA VAL A 73 -20.54 -2.28 0.34
C VAL A 73 -19.01 -2.48 0.28
N ALA A 74 -18.45 -3.47 0.98
CA ALA A 74 -17.03 -3.79 0.94
C ALA A 74 -16.61 -4.38 -0.41
N ALA A 75 -17.45 -5.21 -1.05
CA ALA A 75 -17.16 -5.72 -2.39
C ALA A 75 -17.08 -4.59 -3.43
N GLY A 76 -18.01 -3.62 -3.35
CA GLY A 76 -17.99 -2.42 -4.19
C GLY A 76 -16.76 -1.54 -3.94
N GLN A 77 -16.39 -1.32 -2.67
CA GLN A 77 -15.19 -0.56 -2.31
C GLN A 77 -13.91 -1.23 -2.78
N VAL A 78 -13.78 -2.55 -2.65
CA VAL A 78 -12.61 -3.30 -3.14
C VAL A 78 -12.54 -3.26 -4.66
N ALA A 79 -13.67 -3.40 -5.36
CA ALA A 79 -13.70 -3.28 -6.82
C ALA A 79 -13.32 -1.87 -7.29
N ALA A 80 -13.84 -0.83 -6.65
CA ALA A 80 -13.52 0.57 -6.95
C ALA A 80 -12.04 0.89 -6.66
N ALA A 81 -11.49 0.36 -5.57
CA ALA A 81 -10.06 0.51 -5.26
C ALA A 81 -9.19 -0.21 -6.30
N ALA A 82 -9.57 -1.42 -6.72
CA ALA A 82 -8.85 -2.16 -7.75
C ALA A 82 -8.91 -1.46 -9.13
N GLU A 83 -10.06 -0.87 -9.48
CA GLU A 83 -10.21 -0.07 -10.70
C GLU A 83 -9.39 1.21 -10.66
N SER A 84 -9.38 1.90 -9.51
CA SER A 84 -8.55 3.09 -9.28
C SER A 84 -7.06 2.77 -9.41
N ALA A 85 -6.61 1.62 -8.87
CA ALA A 85 -5.23 1.16 -9.00
C ALA A 85 -4.85 0.86 -10.47
N LYS A 86 -5.72 0.19 -11.22
CA LYS A 86 -5.50 -0.05 -12.66
C LYS A 86 -5.44 1.25 -13.47
N ALA A 87 -6.32 2.20 -13.16
CA ALA A 87 -6.34 3.50 -13.81
C ALA A 87 -5.05 4.29 -13.50
N PHE A 88 -4.56 4.19 -12.27
CA PHE A 88 -3.28 4.77 -11.85
C PHE A 88 -2.11 4.17 -12.63
N ASP A 89 -2.00 2.83 -12.69
CA ASP A 89 -0.94 2.15 -13.43
C ASP A 89 -0.95 2.52 -14.92
N ALA A 90 -2.13 2.54 -15.55
CA ALA A 90 -2.28 2.91 -16.96
C ALA A 90 -1.84 4.36 -17.23
N ARG A 91 -2.22 5.30 -16.35
CA ARG A 91 -1.76 6.70 -16.44
C ARG A 91 -0.25 6.78 -16.30
N ASN A 92 0.33 6.07 -15.33
CA ASN A 92 1.76 6.12 -15.07
C ASN A 92 2.57 5.55 -16.26
N SER A 93 2.13 4.43 -16.85
CA SER A 93 2.74 3.86 -18.05
C SER A 93 2.68 4.80 -19.25
N ALA A 94 1.58 5.54 -19.44
CA ALA A 94 1.46 6.51 -20.52
C ALA A 94 2.44 7.68 -20.36
N ILE A 95 2.68 8.13 -19.13
CA ILE A 95 3.62 9.21 -18.83
C ILE A 95 5.06 8.77 -19.10
N VAL A 96 5.44 7.56 -18.67
CA VAL A 96 6.79 7.02 -18.92
C VAL A 96 7.09 6.91 -20.42
N ALA A 97 6.10 6.52 -21.23
CA ALA A 97 6.26 6.43 -22.67
C ALA A 97 6.44 7.80 -23.35
N ALA A 98 5.77 8.85 -22.86
CA ALA A 98 5.89 10.21 -23.41
C ALA A 98 7.24 10.88 -23.10
N ASP A 99 7.91 10.47 -22.03
CA ASP A 99 9.13 11.10 -21.51
C ASP A 99 10.40 10.72 -22.30
N SER A 100 10.31 9.74 -23.22
CA SER A 100 11.48 9.22 -23.94
C SER A 100 12.00 10.14 -25.07
N GLY A 101 11.36 11.30 -25.31
CA GLY A 101 11.65 12.18 -26.47
C GLY A 101 12.15 13.59 -26.14
N LEU A 102 12.16 14.00 -24.87
CA LEU A 102 12.54 15.37 -24.51
C LEU A 102 14.05 15.44 -24.20
N THR A 103 14.80 16.18 -25.02
CA THR A 103 16.19 16.50 -24.74
C THR A 103 16.23 17.58 -23.64
N PRO A 104 16.83 17.35 -22.46
CA PRO A 104 16.83 18.33 -21.37
C PRO A 104 17.61 19.58 -21.80
N VAL A 105 16.94 20.73 -21.82
CA VAL A 105 17.57 22.03 -22.09
C VAL A 105 17.78 22.74 -20.75
N GLY A 106 18.90 22.46 -20.08
CA GLY A 106 19.28 23.08 -18.80
C GLY A 106 19.97 22.09 -17.85
N GLN A 107 20.73 22.59 -16.88
CA GLN A 107 21.29 21.77 -15.80
C GLN A 107 20.14 21.13 -14.99
N SER A 108 19.82 19.89 -15.32
CA SER A 108 18.79 19.09 -14.65
C SER A 108 19.37 18.29 -13.49
N GLY A 109 18.81 18.46 -12.29
CA GLY A 109 19.10 17.59 -11.15
C GLY A 109 18.19 16.35 -11.11
N VAL A 110 18.55 15.37 -10.28
CA VAL A 110 17.71 14.21 -9.94
C VAL A 110 17.03 14.46 -8.60
N VAL A 111 15.69 14.36 -8.55
CA VAL A 111 14.88 14.58 -7.34
C VAL A 111 14.10 13.33 -6.99
N TYR A 112 14.41 12.72 -5.85
CA TYR A 112 13.66 11.61 -5.28
C TYR A 112 12.58 12.14 -4.35
N ILE A 113 11.33 11.70 -4.50
CA ILE A 113 10.21 12.15 -3.67
C ILE A 113 9.89 11.07 -2.64
N GLN A 114 9.94 11.44 -1.35
CA GLN A 114 9.73 10.55 -0.22
C GLN A 114 8.43 10.94 0.51
N VAL A 115 7.50 9.99 0.67
CA VAL A 115 6.18 10.22 1.29
C VAL A 115 5.93 9.30 2.49
N PRO A 116 5.26 9.77 3.57
CA PRO A 116 4.98 8.95 4.76
C PRO A 116 3.95 7.83 4.55
N ASP A 117 2.94 8.09 3.73
CA ASP A 117 1.74 7.27 3.58
C ASP A 117 1.17 7.37 2.16
N MET A 118 0.09 6.63 1.92
CA MET A 118 -0.58 6.60 0.62
C MET A 118 -1.34 7.88 0.29
N ASP A 119 -1.82 8.63 1.29
CA ASP A 119 -2.55 9.88 1.05
C ASP A 119 -1.58 10.97 0.55
N ALA A 120 -0.41 11.07 1.17
CA ALA A 120 0.68 11.94 0.73
C ALA A 120 1.22 11.52 -0.65
N ARG A 121 1.17 10.23 -1.00
CA ARG A 121 1.55 9.75 -2.34
C ARG A 121 0.68 10.38 -3.42
N PHE A 122 -0.64 10.43 -3.23
CA PHE A 122 -1.54 11.04 -4.21
C PHE A 122 -1.27 12.54 -4.38
N ALA A 123 -0.99 13.26 -3.28
CA ALA A 123 -0.58 14.67 -3.35
C ALA A 123 0.77 14.86 -4.07
N ALA A 124 1.67 13.90 -3.93
CA ALA A 124 3.01 13.94 -4.53
C ALA A 124 3.03 13.80 -6.06
N GLU A 125 1.97 13.28 -6.68
CA GLU A 125 1.88 13.12 -8.14
C GLU A 125 1.93 14.45 -8.90
N ASP A 126 1.34 15.51 -8.35
CA ASP A 126 1.32 16.83 -8.98
C ASP A 126 2.71 17.49 -8.93
N LEU A 127 3.39 17.36 -7.80
CA LEU A 127 4.77 17.81 -7.65
C LEU A 127 5.71 17.03 -8.58
N TRP A 128 5.56 15.71 -8.65
CA TRP A 128 6.37 14.86 -9.53
C TRP A 128 6.25 15.28 -11.01
N ARG A 129 5.02 15.55 -11.48
CA ARG A 129 4.78 16.07 -12.84
C ARG A 129 5.43 17.44 -13.05
N SER A 130 5.26 18.37 -12.11
CA SER A 130 5.85 19.71 -12.21
C SER A 130 7.38 19.69 -12.21
N LEU A 131 7.99 18.76 -11.49
CA LEU A 131 9.44 18.57 -11.50
C LEU A 131 9.92 18.13 -12.90
N LYS A 132 9.23 17.18 -13.52
CA LYS A 132 9.53 16.75 -14.89
C LYS A 132 9.33 17.86 -15.92
N GLU A 133 8.22 18.58 -15.84
CA GLU A 133 7.94 19.74 -16.71
C GLU A 133 9.00 20.84 -16.56
N ALA A 134 9.55 21.02 -15.36
CA ALA A 134 10.65 21.93 -15.08
C ALA A 134 12.05 21.38 -15.48
N GLY A 135 12.10 20.18 -16.07
CA GLY A 135 13.33 19.56 -16.57
C GLY A 135 14.12 18.76 -15.54
N PHE A 136 13.61 18.55 -14.33
CA PHE A 136 14.24 17.65 -13.35
C PHE A 136 13.98 16.19 -13.69
N GLN A 137 14.95 15.33 -13.43
CA GLN A 137 14.74 13.88 -13.45
C GLN A 137 14.12 13.46 -12.12
N SER A 138 12.94 12.85 -12.13
CA SER A 138 12.33 12.31 -10.91
C SER A 138 11.90 10.85 -11.13
N PRO A 139 12.67 9.87 -10.61
CA PRO A 139 12.44 8.45 -10.89
C PRO A 139 11.07 7.92 -10.43
N GLY A 140 10.51 8.50 -9.37
CA GLY A 140 9.22 8.10 -8.81
C GLY A 140 8.99 8.66 -7.41
N ILE A 141 7.88 8.22 -6.81
CA ILE A 141 7.47 8.55 -5.44
C ILE A 141 7.65 7.31 -4.57
N GLU A 142 8.47 7.43 -3.52
CA GLU A 142 8.85 6.36 -2.62
C GLU A 142 8.11 6.49 -1.27
N LEU A 143 7.56 5.37 -0.80
CA LEU A 143 6.85 5.31 0.47
C LEU A 143 7.82 4.99 1.62
N ILE A 144 8.06 5.94 2.51
CA ILE A 144 8.95 5.81 3.68
C ILE A 144 8.14 5.95 4.96
N THR A 145 7.75 4.82 5.55
CA THR A 145 6.98 4.81 6.79
C THR A 145 7.87 5.16 8.01
N GLY A 146 7.39 6.05 8.86
CA GLY A 146 7.98 6.34 10.18
C GLY A 146 9.25 7.19 10.20
N ARG A 147 9.71 7.74 9.06
CA ARG A 147 10.91 8.62 9.00
C ARG A 147 10.67 9.99 8.37
N SER A 148 9.42 10.35 8.12
CA SER A 148 9.07 11.63 7.51
C SER A 148 9.24 12.79 8.51
N PRO A 149 9.73 13.96 8.03
CA PRO A 149 9.87 15.16 8.85
C PRO A 149 8.50 15.74 9.26
N SER A 150 8.49 16.67 10.21
CA SER A 150 7.28 17.41 10.60
C SER A 150 6.90 18.52 9.62
N GLU A 151 7.85 18.98 8.82
CA GLU A 151 7.69 20.03 7.82
C GLU A 151 8.22 19.50 6.48
N PRO A 152 7.74 19.98 5.33
CA PRO A 152 8.32 19.60 4.05
C PRO A 152 9.80 19.98 4.00
N GLU A 153 10.64 19.11 3.44
CA GLU A 153 12.09 19.37 3.34
C GLU A 153 12.60 19.11 1.92
N VAL A 154 13.53 19.96 1.47
CA VAL A 154 14.38 19.68 0.30
C VAL A 154 15.79 19.44 0.81
N ARG A 155 16.24 18.20 0.68
CA ARG A 155 17.57 17.77 1.10
C ARG A 155 18.48 17.71 -0.11
N TYR A 156 19.64 18.35 -0.02
CA TYR A 156 20.68 18.28 -1.04
C TYR A 156 21.99 17.80 -0.41
N PHE A 157 22.87 17.23 -1.23
CA PHE A 157 24.05 16.51 -0.74
C PHE A 157 25.38 17.17 -1.11
N ASN A 158 25.37 18.09 -2.10
CA ASN A 158 26.52 18.89 -2.48
C ASN A 158 26.18 20.37 -2.39
N ASP A 159 27.07 21.20 -1.85
CA ASP A 159 26.79 22.63 -1.67
C ASP A 159 26.50 23.37 -2.98
N ALA A 160 27.06 22.89 -4.10
CA ALA A 160 26.78 23.40 -5.44
C ALA A 160 25.32 23.18 -5.89
N ASP A 161 24.61 22.23 -5.29
CA ASP A 161 23.22 21.88 -5.65
C ASP A 161 22.19 22.76 -4.94
N ARG A 162 22.62 23.63 -4.01
CA ARG A 162 21.71 24.51 -3.25
C ARG A 162 20.76 25.33 -4.14
N PRO A 163 21.21 26.00 -5.23
CA PRO A 163 20.29 26.75 -6.09
C PRO A 163 19.25 25.89 -6.78
N LEU A 164 19.56 24.62 -7.10
CA LEU A 164 18.59 23.67 -7.63
C LEU A 164 17.59 23.24 -6.55
N ALA A 165 18.05 23.02 -5.33
CA ALA A 165 17.18 22.68 -4.20
C ALA A 165 16.18 23.81 -3.88
N GLU A 166 16.62 25.06 -3.97
CA GLU A 166 15.74 26.23 -3.82
C GLU A 166 14.67 26.30 -4.92
N GLN A 167 14.99 25.91 -6.15
CA GLN A 167 14.00 25.79 -7.24
C GLN A 167 12.97 24.67 -6.96
N VAL A 168 13.42 23.51 -6.47
CA VAL A 168 12.53 22.41 -6.05
C VAL A 168 11.59 22.88 -4.95
N ALA A 169 12.07 23.60 -3.94
CA ALA A 169 11.24 24.18 -2.88
C ALA A 169 10.21 25.18 -3.43
N ALA A 170 10.61 26.02 -4.39
CA ALA A 170 9.70 26.96 -5.04
C ALA A 170 8.60 26.26 -5.86
N LEU A 171 8.92 25.14 -6.52
CA LEU A 171 7.92 24.29 -7.19
C LEU A 171 6.96 23.67 -6.17
N ALA A 172 7.48 23.09 -5.09
CA ALA A 172 6.68 22.50 -4.02
C ALA A 172 5.71 23.51 -3.39
N ALA A 173 6.14 24.76 -3.19
CA ALA A 173 5.28 25.82 -2.65
C ALA A 173 4.04 26.11 -3.52
N LYS A 174 4.11 25.90 -4.84
CA LYS A 174 2.95 26.04 -5.76
C LYS A 174 1.90 24.95 -5.53
N HIS A 175 2.30 23.82 -4.95
CA HIS A 175 1.46 22.67 -4.61
C HIS A 175 1.02 22.65 -3.13
N GLY A 176 1.03 23.81 -2.47
CA GLY A 176 0.59 23.95 -1.08
C GLY A 176 1.65 23.57 -0.04
N LEU A 177 2.83 23.10 -0.43
CA LEU A 177 3.94 22.72 0.46
C LEU A 177 4.82 23.92 0.80
N LYS A 178 4.16 25.01 1.24
CA LYS A 178 4.83 26.25 1.61
C LYS A 178 5.73 26.02 2.82
N GLY A 179 6.86 26.74 2.85
CA GLY A 179 7.82 26.63 3.95
C GLY A 179 8.72 25.39 3.87
N SER A 180 8.91 24.81 2.69
CA SER A 180 9.84 23.70 2.51
C SER A 180 11.26 24.10 2.95
N VAL A 181 11.82 23.38 3.93
CA VAL A 181 13.15 23.67 4.48
C VAL A 181 14.21 23.12 3.54
N VAL A 182 15.04 24.01 2.98
CA VAL A 182 16.17 23.63 2.12
C VAL A 182 17.41 23.43 2.99
N LYS A 183 17.97 22.22 3.02
CA LYS A 183 19.14 21.90 3.87
C LYS A 183 20.13 20.90 3.27
N THR A 184 21.41 21.11 3.55
CA THR A 184 22.48 20.14 3.27
C THR A 184 22.38 18.94 4.22
N ILE A 185 22.50 17.73 3.69
CA ILE A 185 22.79 16.53 4.49
C ILE A 185 24.28 16.21 4.37
N ALA A 186 25.03 16.55 5.42
CA ALA A 186 26.47 16.31 5.47
C ALA A 186 26.78 14.80 5.55
N ASN A 187 27.98 14.43 5.09
CA ASN A 187 28.53 13.06 5.14
C ASN A 187 27.80 12.01 4.28
N TYR A 188 26.93 12.43 3.38
CA TYR A 188 26.31 11.54 2.40
C TYR A 188 27.04 11.65 1.06
N LYS A 189 27.45 10.52 0.48
CA LYS A 189 28.11 10.49 -0.83
C LYS A 189 27.07 10.30 -1.93
N ALA A 190 26.43 11.39 -2.35
CA ALA A 190 25.57 11.38 -3.54
C ALA A 190 26.27 12.07 -4.72
N PRO A 191 26.04 11.62 -5.96
CA PRO A 191 26.43 12.35 -7.17
C PRO A 191 25.96 13.82 -7.15
N PRO A 192 26.72 14.76 -7.73
CA PRO A 192 26.26 16.13 -7.96
C PRO A 192 24.92 16.17 -8.70
N GLY A 193 24.06 17.11 -8.32
CA GLY A 193 22.71 17.28 -8.86
C GLY A 193 21.65 16.38 -8.23
N GLN A 194 22.01 15.46 -7.31
CA GLN A 194 21.02 14.63 -6.62
C GLN A 194 20.45 15.34 -5.38
N MET A 195 19.12 15.27 -5.24
CA MET A 195 18.36 15.85 -4.14
C MET A 195 17.20 14.93 -3.74
N GLU A 196 16.63 15.18 -2.57
CA GLU A 196 15.41 14.53 -2.10
C GLU A 196 14.38 15.57 -1.67
N PHE A 197 13.12 15.35 -2.03
CA PHE A 197 11.97 16.06 -1.48
C PHE A 197 11.25 15.15 -0.49
N TRP A 198 11.07 15.60 0.75
CA TRP A 198 10.40 14.86 1.80
C TRP A 198 9.06 15.52 2.14
N TYR A 199 7.97 14.76 2.00
CA TYR A 199 6.67 15.18 2.49
C TYR A 199 6.62 15.12 4.02
N PRO A 200 5.91 16.08 4.65
CA PRO A 200 5.68 16.03 6.08
C PRO A 200 4.80 14.84 6.44
N ARG A 201 4.96 14.36 7.67
CA ARG A 201 4.11 13.35 8.31
C ARG A 201 2.71 13.86 8.66
#